data_AF-A0A166N1N9-F1
#
_entry.id   AF-A0A166N1N9-F1
#
_cell.length_a   1.000
_cell.length_b   1.000
_cell.length_c   1.000
_cell.angle_alpha   90.00
_cell.angle_beta   90.00
_cell.angle_gamma   90.00
#
_symmetry.space_group_name_H-M   'P 1'
#
loop_
_entity.id
_entity.type
_entity.pdbx_description
1 polymer ?
#
loop_
_entity_poly.entity_id
_entity_poly.type
_entity_poly.pdbx_seq_one_letter_code
_entity_poly.pdbx_strand_id
1 'polypeptide(L)'
;DPSYALQDHIARNRLAPDNPLFAYRHDESDDLIALTKAAFLGRLNEIWAASGMQRITGHSFRIGGTTALLRAGVDPEVVKQAGRWKSDSFLRYWRALDHIISSHM
;
A
#
# COMPACT_ATOMS: atom_id res chain seq x y z
N ASP A 1 6.60 9.60 -6.72
CA ASP A 1 7.43 8.42 -7.05
C ASP A 1 7.69 7.63 -5.77
N PRO A 2 7.49 6.30 -5.75
CA PRO A 2 7.63 5.49 -4.54
C PRO A 2 9.10 5.31 -4.08
N SER A 3 10.07 5.30 -5.00
CA SER A 3 11.49 5.22 -4.66
C SER A 3 11.96 6.49 -3.96
N TYR A 4 11.56 7.65 -4.48
CA TYR A 4 11.78 8.95 -3.84
C TYR A 4 11.14 9.00 -2.45
N ALA A 5 9.87 8.61 -2.32
CA ALA A 5 9.17 8.63 -1.04
C ALA A 5 9.85 7.75 0.01
N LEU A 6 10.37 6.59 -0.39
CA LEU A 6 11.12 5.71 0.51
C LEU A 6 12.45 6.35 0.94
N GLN A 7 13.18 6.96 0.02
CA GLN A 7 14.45 7.65 0.32
C GLN A 7 14.24 8.85 1.25
N ASP A 8 13.24 9.67 0.97
CA ASP A 8 12.84 10.80 1.81
C ASP A 8 12.43 10.33 3.21
N HIS A 9 11.65 9.25 3.31
CA HIS A 9 11.29 8.63 4.59
C HIS A 9 12.51 8.18 5.41
N ILE A 10 13.45 7.47 4.78
CA ILE A 10 14.69 7.03 5.43
C ILE A 10 15.51 8.22 5.93
N ALA A 11 15.64 9.27 5.09
CA ALA A 11 16.40 10.47 5.42
C ALA A 11 15.75 11.27 6.56
N ARG A 12 14.45 11.56 6.47
CA ARG A 12 13.71 12.33 7.48
C ARG A 12 13.71 11.65 8.84
N ASN A 13 13.47 10.34 8.86
CA ASN A 13 13.42 9.57 10.09
C ASN A 13 14.79 9.09 10.55
N ARG A 14 15.88 9.42 9.82
CA ARG A 14 17.26 9.01 10.12
C ARG A 14 17.34 7.53 10.49
N LEU A 15 16.82 6.68 9.62
CA LEU A 15 16.76 5.23 9.85
C LEU A 15 18.14 4.61 9.62
N ALA A 16 18.63 3.86 10.60
CA ALA A 16 19.78 2.99 10.44
C ALA A 16 19.37 1.66 9.76
N PRO A 17 20.31 0.92 9.15
CA PRO A 17 20.00 -0.33 8.43
C PRO A 17 19.30 -1.42 9.26
N ASP A 18 19.49 -1.41 10.58
CA ASP A 18 18.90 -2.36 11.53
C ASP A 18 17.56 -1.89 12.12
N ASN A 19 17.14 -0.66 11.83
CA ASN A 19 15.87 -0.12 12.29
C ASN A 19 14.70 -0.72 11.51
N PRO A 20 13.50 -0.80 12.12
CA PRO A 20 12.29 -1.15 11.39
C PRO A 20 12.05 -0.16 10.24
N LEU A 21 11.87 -0.67 9.01
CA LEU A 21 11.67 0.17 7.82
C LEU A 21 10.48 1.13 7.97
N PHE A 22 9.40 0.65 8.59
CA PHE A 22 8.24 1.45 8.93
C PHE A 22 8.38 1.95 10.37
N ALA A 23 9.30 2.90 10.58
CA ALA A 23 9.42 3.65 11.83
C ALA A 23 9.49 5.14 11.54
N TYR A 24 9.03 5.96 12.47
CA TYR A 24 9.06 7.40 12.37
C TYR A 24 9.64 8.04 13.62
N ARG A 25 10.18 9.25 13.51
CA ARG A 25 10.63 10.02 14.66
C ARG A 25 9.49 10.82 15.25
N HIS A 26 9.31 10.71 16.55
CA HIS A 26 8.33 11.50 17.27
C HIS A 26 8.77 12.96 17.32
N ASP A 27 7.88 13.88 16.93
CA ASP A 27 8.25 15.29 16.71
C ASP A 27 8.78 15.99 17.97
N GLU A 28 8.30 15.61 19.16
CA GLU A 28 8.68 16.26 20.42
C GLU A 28 9.85 15.57 21.13
N SER A 29 9.85 14.23 21.18
CA SER A 29 10.81 13.46 21.96
C SER A 29 12.00 12.97 21.14
N ASP A 30 11.93 13.08 19.81
CA ASP A 30 12.89 12.53 18.85
C ASP A 30 13.05 10.99 18.88
N ASP A 31 12.19 10.30 19.64
CA ASP A 31 12.21 8.85 19.76
C ASP A 31 11.85 8.19 18.43
N LEU A 32 12.52 7.07 18.13
CA LEU A 32 12.19 6.25 16.98
C LEU A 32 11.07 5.27 17.33
N ILE A 33 9.91 5.43 16.72
CA ILE A 33 8.71 4.64 16.99
C ILE A 33 8.41 3.73 15.81
N ALA A 34 8.32 2.42 16.06
CA ALA A 34 7.84 1.46 15.07
C ALA A 34 6.36 1.71 14.75
N LEU A 35 6.06 1.93 13.48
CA LEU A 35 4.72 2.23 13.01
C LEU A 35 3.86 0.97 13.01
N THR A 36 2.79 0.99 13.82
CA THR A 36 1.83 -0.11 13.84
C THR A 36 0.81 0.04 12.73
N LYS A 37 0.22 -1.08 12.30
CA LYS A 37 -0.91 -1.09 11.36
C LYS A 37 -2.07 -0.21 11.84
N ALA A 38 -2.37 -0.22 13.14
CA ALA A 38 -3.46 0.55 13.71
C ALA A 38 -3.19 2.06 13.60
N ALA A 39 -1.99 2.51 13.98
CA ALA A 39 -1.58 3.91 13.85
C ALA A 39 -1.58 4.37 12.39
N PHE A 40 -1.01 3.57 11.49
CA PHE A 40 -0.99 3.86 10.05
C PHE A 40 -2.40 4.02 9.46
N LEU A 41 -3.28 3.05 9.72
CA LEU A 41 -4.65 3.10 9.22
C LEU A 41 -5.46 4.22 9.90
N GLY A 42 -5.21 4.50 11.18
CA GLY A 42 -5.83 5.62 11.88
C GLY A 42 -5.52 6.94 11.19
N ARG A 43 -4.22 7.22 11.00
CA ARG A 43 -3.76 8.46 10.38
C ARG A 43 -4.30 8.67 8.98
N LEU A 44 -4.31 7.64 8.14
CA LEU A 44 -4.85 7.75 6.79
C LEU A 44 -6.36 7.98 6.77
N ASN A 45 -7.10 7.30 7.65
CA ASN A 45 -8.55 7.49 7.73
C ASN A 45 -8.93 8.86 8.27
N GLU A 46 -8.12 9.50 9.13
CA GLU A 46 -8.31 10.91 9.52
C GLU A 46 -8.25 11.84 8.30
N ILE A 47 -7.21 11.70 7.47
CA ILE A 47 -6.99 12.52 6.27
C ILE A 47 -8.12 12.31 5.26
N TRP A 48 -8.50 11.06 5.03
CA TRP A 48 -9.58 10.72 4.10
C TRP A 48 -10.95 11.18 4.59
N ALA A 49 -11.24 11.02 5.88
CA ALA A 49 -12.50 11.50 6.45
C ALA A 49 -12.60 13.04 6.34
N ALA A 50 -11.52 13.77 6.59
CA ALA A 50 -11.46 15.21 6.40
C ALA A 50 -11.69 15.62 4.92
N SER A 51 -11.43 14.71 3.99
CA SER A 51 -11.66 14.89 2.55
C SER A 51 -13.03 14.33 2.08
N GLY A 52 -13.93 13.94 3.00
CA GLY A 52 -15.25 13.38 2.68
C GLY A 52 -15.21 11.97 2.09
N MET A 53 -14.08 11.26 2.21
CA MET A 53 -13.92 9.91 1.67
C MET A 53 -14.33 8.83 2.70
N GLN A 54 -14.72 7.66 2.18
CA GLN A 54 -15.08 6.51 3.02
C GLN A 54 -13.87 5.92 3.76
N ARG A 55 -14.16 5.24 4.86
CA ARG A 55 -13.15 4.49 5.62
C ARG A 55 -12.51 3.39 4.77
N ILE A 56 -11.19 3.34 4.81
CA ILE A 56 -10.36 2.34 4.13
C ILE A 56 -9.76 1.38 5.15
N THR A 57 -9.67 0.11 4.77
CA THR A 57 -9.05 -0.95 5.59
C THR A 57 -7.76 -1.43 4.96
N GLY A 58 -6.96 -2.20 5.71
CA GLY A 58 -5.78 -2.87 5.15
C GLY A 58 -6.11 -3.78 3.94
N HIS A 59 -7.31 -4.38 3.91
CA HIS A 59 -7.74 -5.22 2.79
C HIS A 59 -7.96 -4.41 1.51
N SER A 60 -8.43 -3.17 1.63
CA SER A 60 -8.61 -2.25 0.50
C SER A 60 -7.30 -2.00 -0.26
N PHE A 61 -6.16 -1.93 0.43
CA PHE A 61 -4.84 -1.80 -0.21
C PHE A 61 -4.49 -3.01 -1.07
N ARG A 62 -4.84 -4.23 -0.64
CA ARG A 62 -4.62 -5.44 -1.45
C ARG A 62 -5.48 -5.42 -2.71
N ILE A 63 -6.76 -5.02 -2.61
CA ILE A 63 -7.65 -4.87 -3.77
C ILE A 63 -7.10 -3.81 -4.74
N GLY A 64 -6.72 -2.65 -4.21
CA GLY A 64 -6.18 -1.55 -4.99
C GLY A 64 -4.88 -1.93 -5.69
N GLY A 65 -3.94 -2.57 -4.98
CA GLY A 65 -2.68 -3.04 -5.55
C GLY A 65 -2.85 -4.06 -6.67
N THR A 66 -3.72 -5.06 -6.49
CA THR A 66 -4.07 -6.01 -7.56
C THR A 66 -4.66 -5.29 -8.76
N THR A 67 -5.63 -4.40 -8.54
CA THR A 67 -6.27 -3.65 -9.63
C THR A 67 -5.27 -2.77 -10.37
N ALA A 68 -4.37 -2.11 -9.66
CA ALA A 68 -3.35 -1.24 -10.27
C ALA A 68 -2.37 -2.03 -11.15
N LEU A 69 -1.90 -3.20 -10.69
CA LEU A 69 -1.00 -4.05 -11.48
C LEU A 69 -1.69 -4.60 -12.73
N LEU A 70 -2.92 -5.09 -12.61
CA LEU A 70 -3.68 -5.60 -13.76
C LEU A 70 -3.94 -4.50 -14.79
N ARG A 71 -4.31 -3.29 -14.35
CA ARG A 71 -4.50 -2.14 -15.25
C ARG A 71 -3.20 -1.66 -15.91
N ALA A 72 -2.04 -1.97 -15.32
CA ALA A 72 -0.74 -1.74 -15.94
C ALA A 72 -0.34 -2.84 -16.93
N GLY A 73 -1.23 -3.80 -17.21
CA GLY A 73 -0.99 -4.90 -18.14
C GLY A 73 -0.11 -6.01 -17.57
N VAL A 74 0.19 -6.00 -16.27
CA VAL A 74 0.96 -7.09 -15.63
C VAL A 74 0.15 -8.37 -15.69
N ASP A 75 0.78 -9.44 -16.16
CA ASP A 75 0.14 -10.74 -16.32
C ASP A 75 -0.54 -11.21 -15.01
N PRO A 76 -1.81 -11.69 -15.09
CA PRO A 76 -2.54 -12.18 -13.93
C PRO A 76 -1.79 -13.18 -13.03
N GLU A 77 -0.99 -14.07 -13.61
CA GLU A 77 -0.22 -15.08 -12.87
C GLU A 77 0.95 -14.42 -12.12
N VAL A 78 1.57 -13.40 -12.70
CA VAL A 78 2.59 -12.58 -12.00
C VAL A 78 1.95 -11.83 -10.83
N VAL A 79 0.76 -11.24 -11.03
CA VAL A 79 0.02 -10.57 -9.93
C VAL A 79 -0.36 -11.57 -8.83
N LYS A 80 -0.79 -12.77 -9.20
CA LYS A 80 -1.11 -13.87 -8.28
C LYS A 80 0.10 -14.27 -7.43
N GLN A 81 1.26 -14.44 -8.06
CA GLN A 81 2.53 -14.74 -7.39
C GLN A 81 2.98 -13.57 -6.49
N ALA A 82 2.95 -12.34 -6.97
CA ALA A 82 3.35 -11.15 -6.23
C ALA A 82 2.52 -10.95 -4.95
N GLY A 83 1.20 -11.19 -5.02
CA GLY A 83 0.32 -11.14 -3.84
C GLY A 83 0.28 -12.42 -3.01
N ARG A 84 1.14 -13.40 -3.33
CA ARG A 84 1.31 -14.68 -2.61
C ARG A 84 0.02 -15.50 -2.51
N TRP A 85 -0.80 -15.47 -3.56
CA TRP A 85 -2.01 -16.28 -3.63
C TRP A 85 -1.70 -17.65 -4.20
N LYS A 86 -2.01 -18.70 -3.43
CA LYS A 86 -1.92 -20.09 -3.90
C LYS A 86 -3.14 -20.52 -4.73
N SER A 87 -4.29 -19.88 -4.49
CA SER A 87 -5.56 -20.21 -5.15
C SER A 87 -6.10 -19.03 -5.95
N ASP A 88 -7.17 -19.26 -6.70
CA ASP A 88 -7.85 -18.24 -7.52
C ASP A 88 -8.70 -17.27 -6.68
N SER A 89 -8.53 -17.28 -5.35
CA SER A 89 -9.13 -16.28 -4.46
C SER A 89 -8.76 -14.84 -4.81
N PHE A 90 -7.63 -14.62 -5.52
CA PHE A 90 -7.24 -13.30 -6.01
C PHE A 90 -8.18 -12.74 -7.08
N LEU A 91 -8.91 -13.58 -7.83
CA LEU A 91 -9.90 -13.12 -8.82
C LEU A 91 -10.98 -12.24 -8.20
N ARG A 92 -11.29 -12.45 -6.91
CA ARG A 92 -12.26 -11.62 -6.17
C ARG A 92 -11.81 -10.17 -5.98
N TYR A 93 -10.52 -9.90 -6.18
CA TYR A 93 -9.91 -8.58 -6.02
C TYR A 93 -9.90 -7.79 -7.33
N TRP A 94 -10.35 -8.38 -8.45
CA TRP A 94 -10.45 -7.70 -9.72
C TRP A 94 -11.61 -6.72 -9.66
N ARG A 95 -11.32 -5.45 -9.91
CA ARG A 95 -12.28 -4.35 -10.02
C ARG A 95 -12.03 -3.67 -11.36
N ALA A 96 -13.08 -3.11 -11.98
CA ALA A 96 -13.02 -2.52 -13.32
C ALA A 96 -12.58 -3.52 -14.42
N LEU A 97 -13.33 -4.62 -14.56
CA LEU A 97 -13.06 -5.70 -15.51
C LEU A 97 -13.05 -5.25 -16.96
N ASP A 98 -13.89 -4.28 -17.30
CA ASP A 98 -13.98 -3.63 -18.60
C ASP A 98 -12.63 -3.02 -19.03
N HIS A 99 -11.96 -2.32 -18.12
CA HIS A 99 -10.64 -1.74 -18.37
C HIS A 99 -9.54 -2.81 -18.44
N ILE A 100 -9.64 -3.87 -17.64
CA ILE A 100 -8.66 -4.96 -17.61
C ILE A 100 -8.73 -5.78 -18.91
N ILE A 101 -9.94 -6.07 -19.41
CA ILE A 101 -10.12 -6.82 -20.66
C ILE A 101 -9.56 -6.03 -21.85
N SER A 102 -9.76 -4.71 -21.88
CA SER A 102 -9.24 -3.86 -22.95
C SER A 102 -7.72 -3.74 -22.98
N SER A 103 -7.00 -3.98 -21.87
CA SER A 103 -5.53 -3.91 -21.83
C SER A 103 -4.84 -5.21 -22.25
N HIS A 104 -5.60 -6.28 -22.49
CA HIS A 104 -5.09 -7.61 -22.82
C HIS A 104 -5.60 -8.16 -24.17
N MET A 105 -6.42 -7.39 -24.91
CA MET A 105 -6.68 -7.59 -26.34
C MET A 105 -5.74 -6.72 -27.16
#